data_AF-A0A961T6V1-F1
#
_entry.id   AF-A0A961T6V1-F1
#
_cell.length_a   1.000
_cell.length_b   1.000
_cell.length_c   1.000
_cell.angle_alpha   90.00
_cell.angle_beta   90.00
_cell.angle_gamma   90.00
#
_symmetry.space_group_name_H-M   'P 1'
#
loop_
_entity.id
_entity.type
_entity.pdbx_description
1 polymer ?
#
loop_
_entity_poly.entity_id
_entity_poly.type
_entity_poly.pdbx_seq_one_letter_code
_entity_poly.pdbx_strand_id
1 'polypeptide(L)'
;NGGLKFTANCGYSQGYSVRQVISMVKQLSGVDFDVYEERRRSGDIPVLIANSHRIQSRLGWTPRFNDLESIIRTALDWEAELPLRRKVA
;
A
#
# COMPACT_ATOMS: atom_id res chain seq x y z
N ASN A 1 32.75 -10.38 -1.81
CA ASN A 1 32.66 -9.78 -0.46
C ASN A 1 31.38 -10.23 0.22
N GLY A 2 31.45 -11.27 1.04
CA GLY A 2 30.30 -11.86 1.74
C GLY A 2 29.92 -11.04 2.98
N GLY A 3 29.01 -10.08 2.81
CA GLY A 3 28.45 -9.31 3.92
C GLY A 3 27.61 -10.19 4.86
N LEU A 4 27.47 -9.75 6.12
CA LEU A 4 26.62 -10.40 7.12
C LEU A 4 25.17 -10.51 6.62
N LYS A 5 24.66 -11.73 6.53
CA LYS A 5 23.24 -12.00 6.20
C LYS A 5 22.34 -11.44 7.30
N PHE A 6 21.24 -10.81 6.93
CA PHE A 6 20.22 -10.35 7.87
C PHE A 6 18.82 -10.41 7.27
N THR A 7 17.81 -10.50 8.13
CA THR A 7 16.38 -10.46 7.78
C THR A 7 15.77 -9.19 8.32
N ALA A 8 14.96 -8.46 7.55
CA ALA A 8 14.28 -7.26 8.05
C ALA A 8 12.90 -7.13 7.41
N ASN A 9 11.97 -6.47 8.10
CA ASN A 9 10.67 -6.14 7.51
C ASN A 9 10.81 -4.95 6.57
N CYS A 10 10.25 -5.06 5.37
CA CYS A 10 10.12 -3.96 4.44
C CYS A 10 8.66 -3.48 4.46
N GLY A 11 8.46 -2.21 4.76
CA GLY A 11 7.15 -1.61 4.84
C GLY A 11 7.23 -0.16 5.29
N TYR A 12 6.06 0.45 5.41
CA TYR A 12 5.93 1.89 5.62
C TYR A 12 5.93 2.30 7.10
N SER A 13 5.89 1.33 8.03
CA SER A 13 5.79 1.54 9.50
C SER A 13 4.61 2.40 9.96
N GLN A 14 3.72 2.75 9.04
CA GLN A 14 2.46 3.45 9.24
C GLN A 14 1.33 2.56 8.71
N GLY A 15 0.28 2.40 9.51
CA GLY A 15 -0.91 1.66 9.14
C GLY A 15 -2.02 2.58 8.66
N TYR A 16 -2.83 2.09 7.72
CA TYR A 16 -4.10 2.69 7.34
C TYR A 16 -5.20 1.66 7.49
N SER A 17 -6.35 2.08 8.01
CA SER A 17 -7.54 1.25 8.05
C SER A 17 -8.14 1.07 6.65
N VAL A 18 -8.93 0.02 6.47
CA VAL A 18 -9.70 -0.22 5.25
C VAL A 18 -10.56 1.00 4.89
N ARG A 19 -11.19 1.63 5.89
CA ARG A 19 -12.03 2.83 5.66
C ARG A 19 -11.23 4.03 5.17
N GLN A 20 -10.01 4.25 5.69
CA GLN A 20 -9.13 5.32 5.19
C GLN A 20 -8.74 5.10 3.73
N VAL A 21 -8.43 3.85 3.35
CA VAL A 21 -8.14 3.49 1.96
C VAL A 21 -9.36 3.77 1.07
N ILE A 22 -10.54 3.29 1.45
CA ILE A 22 -11.80 3.53 0.72
C ILE A 22 -12.07 5.03 0.54
N SER A 23 -11.99 5.81 1.62
CA SER A 23 -12.20 7.26 1.56
C SER A 23 -11.22 7.95 0.61
N MET A 24 -9.93 7.58 0.64
CA MET A 24 -8.92 8.14 -0.25
C MET A 24 -9.19 7.76 -1.72
N VAL A 25 -9.60 6.52 -2.00
CA VAL A 25 -9.96 6.09 -3.35
C VAL A 25 -11.15 6.87 -3.87
N LYS A 26 -12.21 7.05 -3.06
CA LYS A 26 -13.38 7.88 -3.46
C LYS A 26 -12.96 9.32 -3.77
N GLN A 27 -12.15 9.92 -2.89
CA GLN A 27 -11.67 11.29 -3.07
C GLN A 27 -10.85 11.46 -4.36
N LEU A 28 -9.89 10.55 -4.61
CA LEU A 28 -8.98 10.68 -5.74
C LEU A 28 -9.59 10.24 -7.07
N SER A 29 -10.47 9.25 -7.06
CA SER A 29 -11.17 8.81 -8.27
C SER A 29 -12.33 9.74 -8.66
N GLY A 30 -12.84 10.54 -7.71
CA GLY A 30 -14.05 11.34 -7.89
C GLY A 30 -15.33 10.50 -8.01
N VAL A 31 -15.26 9.20 -7.76
CA VAL A 31 -16.38 8.26 -7.86
C VAL A 31 -16.85 7.88 -6.45
N ASP A 32 -18.10 8.17 -6.15
CA ASP A 32 -18.74 7.70 -4.92
C ASP A 32 -19.39 6.32 -5.14
N PHE A 33 -18.60 5.26 -4.98
CA PHE A 33 -19.06 3.88 -5.14
C PHE A 33 -19.66 3.31 -3.84
N ASP A 34 -20.57 2.34 -3.97
CA ASP A 34 -21.19 1.70 -2.81
C ASP A 34 -20.18 0.90 -1.98
N VAL A 35 -20.35 0.93 -0.66
CA VAL A 35 -19.52 0.19 0.30
C VAL A 35 -20.46 -0.56 1.24
N TYR A 36 -20.32 -1.87 1.28
CA TYR A 36 -21.13 -2.75 2.13
C TYR A 36 -20.24 -3.31 3.25
N GLU A 37 -20.65 -3.09 4.49
CA GLU A 37 -19.96 -3.63 5.67
C GLU A 37 -20.38 -5.09 5.86
N GLU A 38 -19.40 -5.98 5.92
CA GLU A 38 -19.60 -7.43 6.02
C GLU A 38 -18.88 -8.00 7.24
N ARG A 39 -19.19 -9.26 7.57
CA ARG A 39 -18.50 -9.96 8.67
C ARG A 39 -17.00 -10.09 8.36
N ARG A 40 -16.17 -10.01 9.41
CA ARG A 40 -14.73 -10.25 9.29
C ARG A 40 -14.46 -11.62 8.67
N ARG A 41 -13.50 -11.69 7.76
CA ARG A 41 -13.08 -12.96 7.18
C ARG A 41 -12.38 -13.79 8.27
N SER A 42 -12.67 -15.09 8.30
CA SER A 42 -12.01 -16.01 9.23
C SER A 42 -10.50 -15.97 9.02
N GLY A 43 -9.74 -15.74 10.10
CA GLY A 43 -8.28 -15.64 10.09
C GLY A 43 -7.73 -14.22 9.99
N ASP A 44 -8.56 -13.21 9.74
CA ASP A 44 -8.11 -11.81 9.72
C ASP A 44 -7.71 -11.34 11.12
N ILE A 45 -6.49 -10.81 11.22
CA ILE A 45 -6.03 -10.08 12.39
C ILE A 45 -6.47 -8.61 12.31
N PRO A 46 -6.78 -7.95 13.44
CA PRO A 46 -7.32 -6.60 13.43
C PRO A 46 -6.32 -5.54 12.91
N VAL A 47 -5.01 -5.73 13.14
CA VAL A 47 -3.95 -4.80 12.74
C VAL A 47 -2.68 -5.59 12.43
N LEU A 48 -2.00 -5.25 11.33
CA LEU A 48 -0.66 -5.74 10.99
C LEU A 48 0.14 -4.62 10.37
N ILE A 49 1.25 -4.23 11.02
CA ILE A 49 2.11 -3.13 10.57
C ILE A 49 3.57 -3.60 10.66
N ALA A 50 4.32 -3.40 9.59
CA ALA A 50 5.74 -3.75 9.55
C ALA A 50 6.57 -2.79 10.43
N ASN A 51 7.39 -3.32 11.34
CA ASN A 51 8.46 -2.54 11.97
C ASN A 51 9.70 -2.55 11.06
N SER A 52 9.95 -1.44 10.36
CA SER A 52 11.06 -1.30 9.41
C SER A 52 12.33 -0.68 10.00
N HIS A 53 12.43 -0.55 11.32
CA HIS A 53 13.62 0.03 11.96
C HIS A 53 14.91 -0.68 11.56
N ARG A 54 14.91 -2.02 11.47
CA ARG A 54 16.10 -2.80 11.14
C ARG A 54 16.63 -2.56 9.72
N ILE A 55 15.75 -2.37 8.74
CA ILE A 55 16.19 -2.10 7.34
C ILE A 55 16.66 -0.65 7.19
N GLN A 56 15.98 0.29 7.86
CA GLN A 56 16.38 1.70 7.90
C GLN A 56 17.75 1.86 8.54
N SER A 57 18.00 1.25 9.70
CA SER A 57 19.26 1.38 10.43
C SER A 57 20.43 0.69 9.74
N ARG A 58 20.20 -0.43 9.05
CA ARG A 58 21.25 -1.22 8.40
C ARG A 58 21.63 -0.70 7.02
N LEU A 59 20.66 -0.24 6.25
CA LEU A 59 20.85 0.12 4.84
C LEU A 59 20.72 1.63 4.57
N GLY A 60 20.32 2.44 5.56
CA GLY A 60 19.91 3.82 5.34
C GLY A 60 18.66 3.94 4.46
N TRP A 61 17.94 2.82 4.24
CA TRP A 61 16.77 2.79 3.37
C TRP A 61 15.63 3.59 3.98
N THR A 62 14.99 4.43 3.17
CA THR A 62 13.77 5.16 3.55
C THR A 62 12.77 5.06 2.40
N PRO A 63 11.48 4.74 2.66
CA PRO A 63 10.48 4.69 1.62
C PRO A 63 10.26 6.08 1.01
N ARG A 64 10.37 6.19 -0.32
CA ARG A 64 10.16 7.44 -1.06
C ARG A 64 8.70 7.89 -1.11
N PHE A 65 7.77 6.93 -1.13
CA PHE A 65 6.33 7.16 -1.28
C PHE A 65 5.59 6.68 -0.03
N ASN A 66 5.89 7.30 1.11
CA ASN A 66 5.36 6.91 2.42
C ASN A 66 4.07 7.66 2.79
N ASP A 67 3.14 7.75 1.85
CA ASP A 67 1.87 8.45 2.04
C ASP A 67 0.77 7.76 1.22
N LEU A 68 -0.42 7.66 1.82
CA LEU A 68 -1.54 6.94 1.20
C LEU A 68 -2.01 7.59 -0.10
N GLU A 69 -1.98 8.92 -0.18
CA GLU A 69 -2.45 9.65 -1.35
C GLU A 69 -1.62 9.30 -2.60
N SER A 70 -0.28 9.36 -2.52
CA SER A 70 0.60 9.01 -3.63
C SER A 70 0.48 7.55 -4.04
N ILE A 71 0.33 6.64 -3.06
CA ILE A 71 0.16 5.22 -3.33
C ILE A 71 -1.15 4.98 -4.12
N ILE A 72 -2.27 5.57 -3.66
CA ILE A 72 -3.56 5.39 -4.32
C ILE A 72 -3.60 6.11 -5.68
N ARG A 73 -3.03 7.31 -5.78
CA ARG A 73 -2.96 8.07 -7.03
C ARG A 73 -2.24 7.28 -8.12
N THR A 74 -1.05 6.76 -7.83
CA THR A 74 -0.28 5.99 -8.81
C THR A 74 -0.96 4.68 -9.20
N ALA A 75 -1.71 4.04 -8.29
CA ALA A 75 -2.53 2.87 -8.61
C ALA A 75 -3.70 3.22 -9.55
N LEU A 76 -4.43 4.32 -9.29
CA LEU A 76 -5.52 4.77 -10.15
C LEU A 76 -5.04 5.17 -11.55
N ASP A 77 -3.92 5.90 -11.63
CA ASP A 77 -3.31 6.28 -12.90
C ASP A 77 -2.94 5.04 -13.74
N TRP A 78 -2.39 4.01 -13.10
CA TRP A 78 -2.10 2.74 -13.75
C TRP A 78 -3.35 2.04 -14.28
N GLU A 79 -4.40 1.93 -13.45
CA GLU A 79 -5.67 1.29 -13.86
C GLU A 79 -6.35 2.03 -15.02
N ALA A 80 -6.21 3.36 -15.09
CA ALA A 80 -6.73 4.16 -16.20
C ALA A 80 -6.00 3.87 -17.53
N GLU A 81 -4.69 3.61 -17.49
CA GLU A 81 -3.89 3.29 -18.67
C GLU A 81 -3.97 1.81 -19.11
N LEU A 82 -4.24 0.90 -18.17
CA LEU A 82 -4.18 -0.55 -18.40
C LEU A 82 -5.02 -1.04 -19.60
N PRO A 83 -6.25 -0.54 -19.84
CA PRO A 83 -7.04 -0.92 -21.02
C PRO A 83 -6.40 -0.50 -22.35
N LEU A 84 -5.66 0.61 -22.39
CA LEU A 84 -4.95 1.07 -23.58
C LEU A 84 -3.75 0.16 -23.86
N ARG A 85 -3.01 -0.20 -22.81
CA ARG A 85 -1.83 -1.08 -22.91
C ARG A 85 -2.19 -2.49 -23.39
N ARG A 86 -3.32 -3.04 -22.95
CA ARG A 86 -3.81 -4.36 -23.37
C ARG A 86 -4.26 -4.46 -24.83
N LYS A 87 -4.55 -3.33 -25.49
CA LYS A 87 -4.95 -3.30 -26.91
C LYS A 87 -3.78 -3.26 -27.89
N VAL A 88 -2.57 -2.99 -27.39
CA VAL A 88 -1.34 -2.82 -28.19
C VAL A 88 -0.43 -4.08 -28.09
N ALA A 89 -0.76 -5.00 -27.20
CA ALA A 89 -0.12 -6.32 -27.05
C ALA A 89 -0.94 -7.40 -27.76
#